data_AF-A0A9W3SFP4-F1
#
_entry.id   AF-A0A9W3SFP4-F1
#
_cell.length_a   1.000
_cell.length_b   1.000
_cell.length_c   1.000
_cell.angle_alpha   90.00
_cell.angle_beta   90.00
_cell.angle_gamma   90.00
#
_symmetry.space_group_name_H-M   'P 1'
#
loop_
_entity.id
_entity.type
_entity.pdbx_description
1 polymer ?
#
loop_
_entity_poly.entity_id
_entity_poly.type
_entity_poly.pdbx_seq_one_letter_code
_entity_poly.pdbx_strand_id
1 'polypeptide(L)'
;MSFFKFDETNVNTGFELVAEGKYEAVIVNAEAGRTQAGKPKLSVDFEIRSDVPQNHQGVKVLYNTFTFEHEVSVKIVNSLLKACGFHNNHVFTSPEDMAKQLLNKNVKITVKHEEYDKVVDGQKQKRTAAKAKYYEVSDVNPITSGPAVTVGDDMLPF
;
A
#
# COMPACT_ATOMS: atom_id res chain seq x y z
N MET A 1 -10.03 -36.18 -17.58
CA MET A 1 -9.76 -34.75 -17.86
C MET A 1 -8.72 -34.30 -16.84
N SER A 2 -7.56 -33.79 -17.27
CA SER A 2 -6.57 -33.25 -16.33
C SER A 2 -6.97 -31.84 -15.91
N PHE A 3 -6.97 -31.56 -14.60
CA PHE A 3 -7.31 -30.23 -14.07
C PHE A 3 -6.22 -29.19 -14.37
N PHE A 4 -4.97 -29.63 -14.51
CA PHE A 4 -3.81 -28.77 -14.72
C PHE A 4 -2.73 -29.51 -15.50
N LYS A 5 -1.95 -28.77 -16.30
CA LYS A 5 -0.75 -29.27 -16.98
C LYS A 5 0.37 -28.29 -16.67
N PHE A 6 1.37 -28.77 -15.94
CA PHE A 6 2.56 -27.99 -15.62
C PHE A 6 3.28 -27.56 -16.91
N ASP A 7 3.65 -26.28 -16.97
CA ASP A 7 4.43 -25.67 -18.04
C ASP A 7 5.61 -24.94 -17.40
N GLU A 8 6.80 -25.54 -17.48
CA GLU A 8 8.02 -24.97 -16.92
C GLU A 8 8.49 -23.71 -17.65
N THR A 9 7.99 -23.44 -18.86
CA THR A 9 8.29 -22.22 -19.60
C THR A 9 7.41 -21.06 -19.17
N ASN A 10 6.34 -21.34 -18.43
CA ASN A 10 5.38 -20.39 -17.88
C ASN A 10 5.45 -20.38 -16.34
N VAL A 11 6.67 -20.20 -15.82
CA VAL A 11 6.96 -20.08 -14.39
C VAL A 11 7.11 -18.61 -14.00
N ASN A 12 6.75 -18.27 -12.77
CA ASN A 12 7.04 -16.95 -12.21
C ASN A 12 8.57 -16.81 -12.07
N THR A 13 9.18 -15.95 -12.89
CA THR A 13 10.63 -15.77 -13.00
C THR A 13 11.22 -14.77 -11.99
N GLY A 14 10.41 -14.29 -11.04
CA GLY A 14 10.82 -13.37 -9.98
C GLY A 14 10.04 -12.06 -9.97
N PHE A 15 10.44 -11.14 -9.10
CA PHE A 15 9.82 -9.82 -8.93
C PHE A 15 9.86 -9.03 -10.25
N GLU A 16 8.76 -9.04 -11.00
CA GLU A 16 8.58 -8.12 -12.12
C GLU A 16 8.52 -6.70 -11.57
N LEU A 17 9.41 -5.83 -12.05
CA LEU A 17 9.39 -4.42 -11.67
C LEU A 17 8.09 -3.81 -12.19
N VAL A 18 7.20 -3.41 -11.27
CA VAL A 18 5.94 -2.74 -11.61
C VAL A 18 6.24 -1.55 -12.51
N ALA A 19 5.59 -1.49 -13.67
CA ALA A 19 5.75 -0.37 -14.59
C ALA A 19 5.32 0.95 -13.94
N GLU A 20 5.85 2.08 -14.43
CA GLU A 20 5.36 3.38 -13.99
C GLU A 20 3.92 3.58 -14.45
N GLY A 21 3.07 4.12 -13.57
CA GLY A 21 1.65 4.25 -13.87
C GLY A 21 0.78 4.50 -12.66
N LYS A 22 -0.52 4.63 -12.91
CA LYS A 22 -1.55 4.74 -11.87
C LYS A 22 -2.20 3.38 -11.66
N TYR A 23 -2.37 3.00 -10.39
CA TYR A 23 -2.92 1.70 -10.02
C TYR A 23 -3.91 1.86 -8.86
N GLU A 24 -5.00 1.11 -8.91
CA GLU A 24 -5.88 0.89 -7.78
C GLU A 24 -5.19 -0.12 -6.84
N ALA A 25 -4.97 0.29 -5.59
CA ALA A 25 -4.22 -0.49 -4.63
C ALA A 25 -4.93 -0.54 -3.26
N VAL A 26 -4.49 -1.48 -2.44
CA VAL A 26 -4.90 -1.62 -1.04
C VAL A 26 -3.67 -1.60 -0.15
N ILE A 27 -3.79 -0.96 1.01
CA ILE A 27 -2.75 -0.99 2.04
C ILE A 27 -2.79 -2.35 2.73
N VAL A 28 -1.80 -3.19 2.46
CA VAL A 28 -1.71 -4.56 2.99
C VAL A 28 -0.84 -4.66 4.23
N ASN A 29 0.04 -3.68 4.44
CA ASN A 29 0.87 -3.60 5.62
C ASN A 29 1.13 -2.13 5.97
N ALA A 30 1.12 -1.83 7.26
CA ALA A 30 1.46 -0.53 7.81
C ALA A 30 2.14 -0.74 9.15
N GLU A 31 3.39 -0.26 9.28
CA GLU A 31 4.22 -0.48 10.46
C GLU A 31 4.79 0.85 10.98
N ALA A 32 4.47 1.16 12.23
CA ALA A 32 5.10 2.25 12.96
C ALA A 32 6.53 1.87 13.36
N GLY A 33 7.46 2.82 13.24
CA GLY A 33 8.83 2.58 13.68
C GLY A 33 9.61 3.86 13.88
N ARG A 34 10.94 3.72 13.94
CA ARG A 34 11.87 4.85 14.08
C ARG A 34 12.90 4.85 12.96
N THR A 35 13.31 6.05 12.53
CA THR A 35 14.47 6.23 11.66
C THR A 35 15.76 5.92 12.42
N GLN A 36 16.90 5.83 11.72
CA GLN A 36 18.20 5.68 12.37
C GLN A 36 18.52 6.84 13.34
N ALA A 37 17.97 8.03 13.07
CA ALA A 37 18.06 9.19 13.96
C ALA A 37 17.05 9.18 15.12
N GLY A 38 16.32 8.07 15.33
CA GLY A 38 15.37 7.89 16.43
C GLY A 38 14.03 8.60 16.24
N LYS A 39 13.73 9.07 15.02
CA LYS A 39 12.53 9.87 14.71
C LYS A 39 11.37 8.99 14.26
N PRO A 40 10.10 9.31 14.55
CA PRO A 40 8.98 8.50 14.12
C PRO A 40 8.92 8.35 12.59
N LYS A 41 8.59 7.15 12.13
CA LYS A 41 8.33 6.83 10.73
C LYS A 41 7.15 5.86 10.62
N LEU A 42 6.56 5.81 9.44
CA LEU A 42 5.56 4.82 9.05
C LEU A 42 6.04 4.11 7.78
N SER A 43 6.06 2.78 7.77
CA SER A 43 6.37 1.99 6.57
C SER A 43 5.07 1.37 6.06
N VAL A 44 4.74 1.59 4.79
CA VAL A 44 3.50 1.13 4.17
C VAL A 44 3.83 0.31 2.93
N ASP A 45 3.19 -0.85 2.83
CA ASP A 45 3.21 -1.67 1.63
C ASP A 45 1.83 -1.64 0.97
N PHE A 46 1.84 -1.43 -0.34
CA PHE A 46 0.64 -1.45 -1.16
C PHE A 46 0.61 -2.73 -1.97
N GLU A 47 -0.58 -3.26 -2.22
CA GLU A 47 -0.80 -4.31 -3.20
C GLU A 47 -1.73 -3.79 -4.29
N ILE A 48 -1.34 -3.97 -5.55
CA ILE A 48 -2.19 -3.62 -6.69
C ILE A 48 -3.38 -4.57 -6.70
N ARG A 49 -4.57 -4.00 -6.58
CA ARG A 49 -5.84 -4.74 -6.44
C ARG A 49 -6.07 -5.69 -7.60
N SER A 50 -6.21 -6.98 -7.30
CA SER A 50 -6.51 -8.04 -8.27
C SER A 50 -7.98 -8.07 -8.69
N ASP A 51 -8.86 -7.41 -7.93
CA ASP A 51 -10.29 -7.31 -8.24
C ASP A 51 -10.62 -6.21 -9.27
N VAL A 52 -9.64 -5.39 -9.65
CA VAL A 52 -9.77 -4.33 -10.65
C VAL A 52 -9.03 -4.74 -11.93
N PRO A 53 -9.66 -4.67 -13.12
CA PRO A 53 -8.97 -4.92 -14.39
C PRO A 53 -7.87 -3.88 -14.69
N GLN A 54 -6.63 -4.19 -14.30
CA GLN A 54 -5.43 -3.36 -14.51
C GLN A 54 -4.16 -4.23 -14.67
N ASN A 55 -3.03 -3.62 -15.04
CA ASN A 55 -1.75 -4.34 -15.12
C ASN A 55 -1.15 -4.59 -13.72
N HIS A 56 -0.28 -5.60 -13.60
CA HIS A 56 0.46 -5.94 -12.37
C HIS A 56 -0.42 -6.26 -11.14
N GLN A 57 -1.61 -6.84 -11.35
CA GLN A 57 -2.50 -7.31 -10.29
C GLN A 57 -1.80 -8.25 -9.30
N GLY A 58 -2.04 -8.06 -8.01
CA GLY A 58 -1.46 -8.85 -6.93
C GLY A 58 0.02 -8.55 -6.62
N VAL A 59 0.66 -7.66 -7.39
CA VAL A 59 2.05 -7.27 -7.12
C VAL A 59 2.10 -6.25 -5.98
N LYS A 60 3.07 -6.41 -5.09
CA LYS A 60 3.29 -5.52 -3.96
C LYS A 60 4.29 -4.42 -4.29
N VAL A 61 3.94 -3.18 -3.97
CA VAL A 61 4.83 -2.01 -3.99
C VAL A 61 5.33 -1.79 -2.56
N LEU A 62 6.54 -2.29 -2.28
CA LEU A 62 7.07 -2.45 -0.93
C LEU A 62 7.91 -1.26 -0.43
N TYR A 63 8.02 -1.18 0.88
CA TYR A 63 8.94 -0.33 1.64
C TYR A 63 8.74 1.16 1.35
N ASN A 64 7.51 1.65 1.27
CA ASN A 64 7.24 3.08 1.18
C ASN A 64 7.32 3.66 2.59
N THR A 65 8.37 4.44 2.86
CA THR A 65 8.60 5.04 4.18
C THR A 65 8.13 6.48 4.19
N PHE A 66 7.35 6.82 5.21
CA PHE A 66 6.87 8.17 5.48
C PHE A 66 7.49 8.68 6.78
N THR A 67 7.91 9.94 6.76
CA THR A 67 8.48 10.63 7.92
C THR A 67 7.68 11.89 8.21
N PHE A 68 7.75 12.35 9.46
CA PHE A 68 6.85 13.41 9.97
C PHE A 68 7.57 14.72 10.30
N GLU A 69 8.82 14.90 9.87
CA GLU A 69 9.64 16.05 10.26
C GLU A 69 9.74 17.14 9.19
N HIS A 70 9.92 16.75 7.93
CA HIS A 70 10.10 17.70 6.85
C HIS A 70 8.76 18.09 6.24
N GLU A 71 8.57 19.38 5.91
CA GLU A 71 7.30 19.92 5.38
C GLU A 71 6.81 19.12 4.16
N VAL A 72 7.72 18.76 3.26
CA VAL A 72 7.39 17.94 2.08
C VAL A 72 6.94 16.53 2.47
N SER A 73 7.60 15.88 3.44
CA SER A 73 7.20 14.55 3.91
C SER A 73 5.82 14.57 4.57
N VAL A 74 5.54 15.61 5.38
CA VAL A 74 4.24 15.82 6.01
C VAL A 74 3.16 16.04 4.96
N LYS A 75 3.43 16.82 3.90
CA LYS A 75 2.50 16.98 2.76
C LYS A 75 2.20 15.64 2.08
N ILE A 76 3.20 14.79 1.88
CA ILE A 76 3.02 13.46 1.29
C ILE A 76 2.15 12.56 2.19
N VAL A 77 2.38 12.57 3.50
CA VAL A 77 1.52 11.86 4.48
C VAL A 77 0.09 12.38 4.40
N ASN A 78 -0.11 13.70 4.39
CA ASN A 78 -1.45 14.29 4.29
C ASN A 78 -2.16 13.89 2.99
N SER A 79 -1.44 13.77 1.86
CA SER A 79 -2.00 13.27 0.61
C SER A 79 -2.47 11.81 0.74
N LEU A 80 -1.68 10.94 1.37
CA LEU A 80 -2.07 9.55 1.64
C LEU A 80 -3.33 9.49 2.53
N LEU A 81 -3.35 10.24 3.63
CA LEU A 81 -4.49 10.27 4.56
C LEU A 81 -5.76 10.79 3.88
N LYS A 82 -5.65 11.85 3.08
CA LYS A 82 -6.77 12.36 2.28
C LYS A 82 -7.27 11.29 1.30
N ALA A 83 -6.37 10.59 0.62
CA ALA A 83 -6.72 9.53 -0.31
C ALA A 83 -7.41 8.34 0.37
N CYS A 84 -7.05 8.04 1.63
CA CYS A 84 -7.69 7.02 2.46
C CYS A 84 -9.03 7.45 3.07
N GLY A 85 -9.50 8.68 2.80
CA GLY A 85 -10.79 9.20 3.24
C GLY A 85 -10.83 9.79 4.65
N PHE A 86 -9.69 10.07 5.27
CA PHE A 86 -9.68 10.77 6.56
C PHE A 86 -10.10 12.24 6.39
N HIS A 87 -10.90 12.73 7.34
CA HIS A 87 -11.35 14.11 7.34
C HIS A 87 -10.30 15.06 7.94
N ASN A 88 -10.46 16.35 7.66
CA ASN A 88 -9.59 17.37 8.26
C ASN A 88 -9.67 17.31 9.79
N ASN A 89 -8.56 17.61 10.46
CA ASN A 89 -8.41 17.57 11.92
C ASN A 89 -8.62 16.19 12.58
N HIS A 90 -8.59 15.08 11.82
CA HIS A 90 -8.53 13.75 12.42
C HIS A 90 -7.28 13.60 13.28
N VAL A 91 -7.45 13.18 14.53
CA VAL A 91 -6.34 13.04 15.49
C VAL A 91 -5.93 11.58 15.56
N PHE A 92 -4.67 11.31 15.22
CA PHE A 92 -4.04 10.01 15.48
C PHE A 92 -3.36 10.05 16.84
N THR A 93 -3.64 9.07 17.68
CA THR A 93 -3.13 9.01 19.06
C THR A 93 -1.67 8.57 19.12
N SER A 94 -1.22 7.79 18.13
CA SER A 94 0.17 7.39 17.95
C SER A 94 0.44 6.94 16.50
N PRO A 95 1.72 6.76 16.09
CA PRO A 95 2.04 6.15 14.80
C PRO A 95 1.45 4.73 14.63
N GLU A 96 1.35 3.95 15.71
CA GLU A 96 0.76 2.61 15.72
C GLU A 96 -0.76 2.66 15.49
N ASP A 97 -1.43 3.66 16.08
CA ASP A 97 -2.84 3.93 15.83
C ASP A 97 -3.09 4.32 14.37
N MET A 98 -2.26 5.22 13.81
CA MET A 98 -2.29 5.56 12.40
C MET A 98 -2.09 4.32 11.50
N ALA A 99 -1.11 3.48 11.81
CA ALA A 99 -0.83 2.25 11.06
C ALA A 99 -2.06 1.32 11.04
N LYS A 100 -2.69 1.08 12.19
CA LYS A 100 -3.89 0.23 12.29
C LYS A 100 -5.05 0.77 11.47
N GLN A 101 -5.29 2.08 11.50
CA GLN A 101 -6.39 2.71 10.78
C GLN A 101 -6.17 2.76 9.25
N LEU A 102 -4.92 2.69 8.80
CA LEU A 102 -4.56 2.65 7.38
C LEU A 102 -4.70 1.27 6.74
N LEU A 103 -4.59 0.19 7.52
CA LEU A 103 -4.74 -1.17 6.99
C LEU A 103 -6.07 -1.35 6.25
N ASN A 104 -6.02 -2.05 5.12
CA ASN A 104 -7.15 -2.33 4.24
C ASN A 104 -7.85 -1.10 3.64
N LYS A 105 -7.24 0.10 3.73
CA LYS A 105 -7.74 1.26 2.98
C LYS A 105 -7.38 1.11 1.50
N ASN A 106 -8.38 1.35 0.65
CA ASN A 106 -8.21 1.42 -0.80
C ASN A 106 -7.72 2.81 -1.20
N VAL A 107 -6.74 2.85 -2.08
CA VAL A 107 -6.10 4.08 -2.54
C VAL A 107 -5.65 3.91 -3.98
N LYS A 108 -5.73 4.97 -4.76
CA LYS A 108 -5.07 5.00 -6.06
C LYS A 108 -3.66 5.54 -5.90
N ILE A 109 -2.67 4.72 -6.25
CA ILE A 109 -1.25 5.07 -6.17
C ILE A 109 -0.71 5.38 -7.56
N THR A 110 0.22 6.33 -7.63
CA THR A 110 1.07 6.50 -8.81
C THR A 110 2.45 5.95 -8.51
N VAL A 111 2.83 4.90 -9.24
CA VAL A 111 4.14 4.26 -9.17
C VAL A 111 5.11 4.99 -10.08
N LYS A 112 6.28 5.30 -9.54
CA LYS A 112 7.44 5.80 -10.28
C LYS A 112 8.66 4.97 -9.94
N HIS A 113 9.61 4.94 -10.87
CA HIS A 113 10.89 4.31 -10.70
C HIS A 113 11.86 5.26 -10.02
N GLU A 114 12.58 4.73 -9.04
CA GLU A 114 13.63 5.46 -8.33
C GLU A 114 14.93 4.67 -8.43
N GLU A 115 15.97 5.33 -8.94
CA GLU A 115 17.32 4.78 -8.91
C GLU A 115 17.92 4.96 -7.52
N TYR A 116 18.56 3.91 -7.03
CA TYR A 116 19.36 3.97 -5.82
C TYR A 116 20.64 3.18 -5.99
N ASP A 117 21.70 3.64 -5.33
CA ASP A 117 22.97 2.92 -5.27
C ASP A 117 22.86 1.81 -4.23
N LYS A 118 23.17 0.58 -4.64
CA LYS A 118 23.35 -0.56 -3.74
C LYS A 118 24.78 -1.05 -3.85
N VAL A 119 25.47 -1.15 -2.72
CA VAL A 119 26.77 -1.82 -2.67
C VAL A 119 26.52 -3.32 -2.63
N VAL A 120 27.01 -4.02 -3.63
CA VAL A 120 27.01 -5.49 -3.71
C VAL A 120 28.46 -5.90 -3.90
N ASP A 121 28.99 -6.72 -2.99
CA ASP A 121 30.38 -7.21 -3.03
C ASP A 121 31.42 -6.09 -3.15
N GLY A 122 31.20 -4.96 -2.46
CA GLY A 122 32.10 -3.80 -2.46
C GLY A 122 32.01 -2.92 -3.71
N GLN A 123 31.18 -3.27 -4.69
CA GLN A 123 30.93 -2.46 -5.89
C GLN A 123 29.59 -1.74 -5.81
N LYS A 124 29.57 -0.44 -6.15
CA LYS A 124 28.33 0.32 -6.27
C LYS A 124 27.61 -0.08 -7.57
N GLN A 125 26.42 -0.63 -7.43
CA GLN A 125 25.52 -0.94 -8.54
C GLN A 125 24.28 -0.05 -8.44
N LYS A 126 23.91 0.59 -9.54
CA LYS A 126 22.62 1.26 -9.65
C LYS A 126 21.50 0.23 -9.74
N ARG A 127 20.47 0.38 -8.92
CA ARG A 127 19.25 -0.43 -8.98
C ARG A 127 18.03 0.46 -9.10
N THR A 128 17.01 -0.05 -9.77
CA THR A 128 15.73 0.62 -9.91
C THR A 128 14.71 -0.05 -9.00
N ALA A 129 13.95 0.75 -8.25
CA ALA A 129 12.82 0.27 -7.47
C ALA A 129 11.54 1.03 -7.85
N ALA A 130 10.43 0.30 -7.91
CA ALA A 130 9.11 0.88 -8.01
C ALA A 130 8.67 1.44 -6.64
N LYS A 131 8.28 2.72 -6.60
CA LYS A 131 7.84 3.42 -5.39
C LYS A 131 6.54 4.17 -5.64
N ALA A 132 5.65 4.16 -4.65
CA ALA A 132 4.46 5.00 -4.68
C ALA A 132 4.86 6.45 -4.37
N LYS A 133 4.51 7.39 -5.25
CA LYS A 133 4.88 8.81 -5.12
C LYS A 133 3.68 9.74 -4.94
N TYR A 134 2.54 9.39 -5.53
CA TYR A 134 1.31 10.19 -5.43
C TYR A 134 0.14 9.31 -5.03
N TYR A 135 -0.79 9.92 -4.29
CA TYR A 135 -1.93 9.24 -3.66
C TYR A 135 -3.21 10.01 -4.00
N GLU A 136 -4.16 9.32 -4.60
CA GLU A 136 -5.46 9.83 -5.00
C GLU A 136 -6.55 8.94 -4.39
N VAL A 137 -7.74 9.50 -4.21
CA VAL A 137 -8.91 8.71 -3.79
C VAL A 137 -9.13 7.60 -4.83
N SER A 138 -9.39 6.38 -4.36
CA SER A 138 -9.72 5.25 -5.22
C SER A 138 -10.97 5.55 -6.04
N ASP A 139 -10.96 5.23 -7.34
CA ASP A 139 -12.17 5.37 -8.17
C ASP A 139 -13.11 4.17 -8.00
N VAL A 140 -12.64 3.12 -7.33
CA VAL A 140 -13.35 1.84 -7.23
C VAL A 140 -13.75 1.60 -5.79
N ASN A 141 -15.06 1.59 -5.55
CA ASN A 141 -15.62 1.29 -4.24
C ASN A 141 -15.08 -0.06 -3.71
N PRO A 142 -14.88 -0.18 -2.38
CA PRO A 142 -14.58 -1.47 -1.79
C PRO A 142 -15.71 -2.45 -2.11
N ILE A 143 -15.37 -3.68 -2.48
CA ILE A 143 -16.37 -4.76 -2.54
C ILE A 143 -16.79 -5.02 -1.09
N THR A 144 -17.93 -4.49 -0.66
CA THR A 144 -18.53 -4.86 0.62
C THR A 144 -18.99 -6.31 0.52
N SER A 145 -18.14 -7.23 0.94
CA SER A 145 -18.50 -8.64 1.10
C SER A 145 -19.45 -8.79 2.30
N GLY A 146 -20.74 -8.71 2.02
CA GLY A 146 -21.82 -9.13 2.92
C GLY A 146 -23.05 -8.21 2.87
N PRO A 147 -24.27 -8.75 2.84
CA PRO A 147 -25.46 -7.95 3.12
C PRO A 147 -25.31 -7.33 4.52
N ALA A 148 -25.79 -6.10 4.69
CA ALA A 148 -25.86 -5.45 5.99
C ALA A 148 -26.61 -6.38 6.96
N VAL A 149 -25.97 -6.77 8.07
CA VAL A 149 -26.66 -7.52 9.12
C VAL A 149 -27.64 -6.55 9.79
N THR A 150 -28.92 -6.66 9.43
CA THR A 150 -29.99 -6.00 10.17
C THR A 150 -30.20 -6.78 11.46
N VAL A 151 -29.58 -6.35 12.56
CA VAL A 151 -29.92 -6.88 13.89
C VAL A 151 -31.28 -6.29 14.25
N GLY A 152 -32.32 -7.12 14.19
CA GLY A 152 -33.63 -6.77 14.76
C GLY A 152 -33.59 -6.91 16.29
N ASP A 153 -34.43 -6.12 16.96
CA ASP A 153 -34.53 -6.09 18.44
C ASP A 153 -34.84 -7.47 19.06
N ASP A 154 -35.29 -8.44 18.26
CA ASP A 154 -35.57 -9.82 18.68
C ASP A 154 -34.32 -10.69 18.95
N MET A 155 -33.11 -10.19 18.68
CA MET A 155 -31.85 -10.93 18.88
C MET A 155 -31.11 -10.59 20.18
N LEU A 156 -31.68 -9.76 21.04
CA LEU A 156 -31.12 -9.44 22.35
C LEU A 156 -31.72 -10.37 23.43
N PRO A 157 -30.93 -11.24 24.09
CA PRO A 157 -31.41 -11.95 25.26
C PRO A 157 -31.60 -10.93 26.40
N PHE A 158 -32.85 -10.82 26.86
CA PHE A 158 -33.26 -10.01 28.00
C PHE A 158 -32.51 -10.37 29.29
#